data_AF-A0A5J4WTH4-F1
#
_entry.id   AF-A0A5J4WTH4-F1
#
_cell.length_a   1.000
_cell.length_b   1.000
_cell.length_c   1.000
_cell.angle_alpha   90.00
_cell.angle_beta   90.00
_cell.angle_gamma   90.00
#
_symmetry.space_group_name_H-M   'P 1'
#
loop_
_entity.id
_entity.type
_entity.pdbx_description
1 polymer ?
#
loop_
_entity_poly.entity_id
_entity_poly.type
_entity_poly.pdbx_seq_one_letter_code
_entity_poly.pdbx_strand_id
1 'polypeptide(L)'
;MFFLQHNFFNVSGVDYYVGTAGNDSNSCLQNDPCETLDKQILKSDASTTSDYTLYILDSTTLSLLFTVQSSQPTQPIPRLFTNYPQRNSTQSQIQINAGGQFRITGNAQFQYINFTMQEEVSNTEGGILNIQQNSPYRFLDIQFCNFIRCHALKGGAIYVSISTGAIVTVTNTTFVQCECVTESGYGGAIYADIIDDSRLELYNVIFDTCIAQSGGGLYANFSEGNLTFKGQCKFLDCQCTSGGVGCYLEILEFSCNITIIGEIEFERCISTVGSSAMVIYSRSTGYIHINQMSFRDCVGVNGAGGLYINAMLDSEITITGKVSINNCTNGWGSGGGFQ
;
A
#
# COMPACT_ATOMS: atom_id res chain seq x y z
N MET A 1 -42.04 30.63 -11.05
CA MET A 1 -41.39 30.12 -12.27
C MET A 1 -40.16 29.35 -11.83
N PHE A 2 -40.31 28.05 -11.63
CA PHE A 2 -39.21 27.15 -11.23
C PHE A 2 -38.46 26.75 -12.49
N PHE A 3 -37.18 27.12 -12.60
CA PHE A 3 -36.29 26.54 -13.58
C PHE A 3 -35.80 25.19 -13.02
N LEU A 4 -36.43 24.10 -13.48
CA LEU A 4 -35.81 22.78 -13.45
C LEU A 4 -34.70 22.79 -14.49
N GLN A 5 -33.45 22.83 -14.04
CA GLN A 5 -32.32 22.60 -14.93
C GLN A 5 -32.23 21.09 -15.19
N HIS A 6 -32.88 20.65 -16.27
CA HIS A 6 -32.65 19.35 -16.87
C HIS A 6 -31.31 19.34 -17.63
N ASN A 7 -30.62 18.20 -17.54
CA ASN A 7 -29.43 17.76 -18.29
C ASN A 7 -28.09 18.28 -17.74
N PHE A 8 -27.10 17.44 -17.46
CA PHE A 8 -26.71 16.19 -18.14
C PHE A 8 -26.30 15.11 -17.13
N PHE A 9 -26.92 13.92 -17.18
CA PHE A 9 -26.16 12.71 -16.91
C PHE A 9 -25.19 12.57 -18.08
N ASN A 10 -23.91 12.85 -17.86
CA ASN A 10 -22.91 12.46 -18.83
C ASN A 10 -22.75 10.93 -18.74
N VAL A 11 -23.54 10.20 -19.51
CA VAL A 11 -23.47 8.74 -19.63
C VAL A 11 -22.31 8.38 -20.57
N SER A 12 -21.07 8.74 -20.20
CA SER A 12 -19.84 8.39 -20.93
C SER A 12 -18.88 7.56 -20.08
N GLY A 13 -19.43 6.68 -19.25
CA GLY A 13 -18.68 5.56 -18.70
C GLY A 13 -18.29 4.60 -19.81
N VAL A 14 -17.03 4.18 -19.82
CA VAL A 14 -16.52 3.17 -20.75
C VAL A 14 -16.04 1.98 -19.96
N ASP A 15 -16.55 0.81 -20.35
CA ASP A 15 -16.17 -0.48 -19.79
C ASP A 15 -15.25 -1.20 -20.78
N TYR A 16 -14.06 -1.55 -20.30
CA TYR A 16 -13.05 -2.27 -21.04
C TYR A 16 -12.82 -3.66 -20.46
N TYR A 17 -12.42 -4.60 -21.31
CA TYR A 17 -12.25 -6.01 -20.97
C TYR A 17 -10.91 -6.51 -21.51
N VAL A 18 -10.11 -7.10 -20.62
CA VAL A 18 -8.80 -7.68 -20.94
C VAL A 18 -8.66 -9.09 -20.38
N GLY A 19 -7.97 -9.97 -21.09
CA GLY A 19 -7.72 -11.34 -20.63
C GLY A 19 -7.00 -12.18 -21.68
N THR A 20 -6.54 -13.38 -21.28
CA THR A 20 -5.64 -14.21 -22.09
C THR A 20 -6.21 -14.67 -23.42
N ALA A 21 -7.54 -14.75 -23.54
CA ALA A 21 -8.23 -15.10 -24.78
C ALA A 21 -8.48 -13.91 -25.73
N GLY A 22 -8.12 -12.69 -25.31
CA GLY A 22 -8.25 -11.47 -26.11
C GLY A 22 -7.16 -11.30 -27.18
N ASN A 23 -7.18 -10.16 -27.87
CA ASN A 23 -6.16 -9.78 -28.84
C ASN A 23 -5.96 -8.26 -28.83
N ASP A 24 -4.71 -7.78 -28.79
CA ASP A 24 -4.43 -6.34 -28.75
C ASP A 24 -4.73 -5.58 -30.06
N SER A 25 -5.18 -6.26 -31.11
CA SER A 25 -5.77 -5.63 -32.29
C SER A 25 -7.23 -5.21 -32.07
N ASN A 26 -7.87 -5.73 -31.02
CA ASN A 26 -9.30 -5.53 -30.72
C ASN A 26 -9.57 -4.14 -30.13
N SER A 27 -10.87 -3.85 -29.99
CA SER A 27 -11.40 -2.65 -29.37
C SER A 27 -11.40 -2.65 -27.83
N CYS A 28 -11.11 -3.81 -27.22
CA CYS A 28 -11.17 -4.06 -25.78
C CYS A 28 -12.58 -3.95 -25.17
N LEU A 29 -13.64 -4.03 -25.97
CA LEU A 29 -15.02 -4.06 -25.49
C LEU A 29 -15.42 -5.49 -25.10
N GLN A 30 -16.56 -5.67 -24.44
CA GLN A 30 -16.97 -6.97 -23.88
C GLN A 30 -16.97 -8.13 -24.89
N ASN A 31 -17.44 -7.87 -26.12
CA ASN A 31 -17.51 -8.87 -27.19
C ASN A 31 -16.19 -9.00 -27.98
N ASP A 32 -15.21 -8.16 -27.68
CA ASP A 32 -13.97 -8.00 -28.43
C ASP A 32 -12.82 -7.59 -27.48
N PRO A 33 -12.47 -8.44 -26.48
CA PRO A 33 -11.55 -8.09 -25.42
C PRO A 33 -10.10 -8.03 -25.91
N CYS A 34 -9.28 -7.22 -25.24
CA CYS A 34 -7.83 -7.15 -25.51
C CYS A 34 -7.06 -8.19 -24.70
N GLU A 35 -5.83 -8.47 -25.10
CA GLU A 35 -4.99 -9.46 -24.43
C GLU A 35 -4.25 -8.84 -23.24
N THR A 36 -3.68 -7.65 -23.46
CA THR A 36 -2.83 -6.96 -22.50
C THR A 36 -3.37 -5.59 -22.09
N LEU A 37 -2.83 -5.07 -20.99
CA LEU A 37 -3.05 -3.70 -20.54
C LEU A 37 -2.26 -2.65 -21.35
N ASP A 38 -1.38 -3.10 -22.25
CA ASP A 38 -0.47 -2.23 -23.01
C ASP A 38 -1.18 -1.49 -24.16
N LYS A 39 -2.43 -1.87 -24.47
CA LYS A 39 -3.23 -1.20 -25.49
C LYS A 39 -3.40 0.29 -25.19
N GLN A 40 -3.15 1.12 -26.21
CA GLN A 40 -3.15 2.57 -26.07
C GLN A 40 -4.50 3.14 -25.61
N ILE A 41 -5.62 2.59 -26.09
CA ILE A 41 -6.96 3.11 -25.74
C ILE A 41 -7.25 3.00 -24.24
N LEU A 42 -6.81 1.90 -23.61
CA LEU A 42 -6.99 1.68 -22.18
C LEU A 42 -6.27 2.77 -21.36
N LYS A 43 -5.06 3.12 -21.78
CA LYS A 43 -4.21 4.14 -21.13
C LYS A 43 -4.69 5.57 -21.40
N SER A 44 -5.09 5.89 -22.63
CA SER A 44 -5.60 7.23 -22.96
C SER A 44 -6.88 7.54 -22.22
N ASP A 45 -7.78 6.56 -22.14
CA ASP A 45 -9.11 6.76 -21.60
C ASP A 45 -9.10 6.81 -20.07
N ALA A 46 -8.22 6.02 -19.42
CA ALA A 46 -7.95 6.13 -17.99
C ALA A 46 -7.54 7.56 -17.55
N SER A 47 -7.01 8.37 -18.46
CA SER A 47 -6.64 9.76 -18.22
C SER A 47 -7.72 10.80 -18.57
N THR A 48 -8.74 10.43 -19.37
CA THR A 48 -9.59 11.42 -20.08
C THR A 48 -11.09 11.21 -19.94
N THR A 49 -11.59 9.99 -19.71
CA THR A 49 -13.04 9.72 -19.70
C THR A 49 -13.73 10.20 -18.41
N SER A 50 -15.07 10.32 -18.38
CA SER A 50 -15.73 10.73 -17.13
C SER A 50 -15.84 9.58 -16.12
N ASP A 51 -16.05 8.37 -16.64
CA ASP A 51 -16.18 7.12 -15.89
C ASP A 51 -15.44 6.01 -16.69
N TYR A 52 -14.82 5.08 -15.98
CA TYR A 52 -13.89 4.10 -16.54
C TYR A 52 -13.85 2.87 -15.63
N THR A 53 -14.23 1.73 -16.19
CA THR A 53 -14.05 0.43 -15.55
C THR A 53 -13.25 -0.48 -16.45
N LEU A 54 -12.20 -1.10 -15.91
CA LEU A 54 -11.41 -2.11 -16.59
C LEU A 54 -11.61 -3.46 -15.90
N TYR A 55 -12.22 -4.38 -16.64
CA TYR A 55 -12.49 -5.75 -16.23
C TYR A 55 -11.37 -6.68 -16.69
N ILE A 56 -10.77 -7.40 -15.73
CA ILE A 56 -9.80 -8.45 -16.01
C ILE A 56 -10.55 -9.79 -15.99
N LEU A 57 -10.68 -10.42 -17.15
CA LEU A 57 -11.47 -11.65 -17.36
C LEU A 57 -10.87 -12.86 -16.64
N ASP A 58 -9.55 -12.97 -16.66
CA ASP A 58 -8.79 -14.08 -16.06
C ASP A 58 -7.42 -13.57 -15.59
N SER A 59 -6.46 -13.45 -16.50
CA SER A 59 -5.14 -12.90 -16.26
C SER A 59 -4.69 -12.04 -17.44
N THR A 60 -3.88 -11.03 -17.16
CA THR A 60 -3.31 -10.16 -18.19
C THR A 60 -1.92 -9.68 -17.76
N THR A 61 -1.21 -9.04 -18.68
CA THR A 61 0.12 -8.49 -18.44
C THR A 61 0.14 -6.98 -18.65
N LEU A 62 1.05 -6.31 -17.96
CA LEU A 62 1.43 -4.92 -18.22
C LEU A 62 2.95 -4.85 -18.39
N SER A 63 3.40 -4.37 -19.55
CA SER A 63 4.82 -4.21 -19.87
C SER A 63 5.22 -2.75 -20.13
N LEU A 64 4.26 -1.82 -20.05
CA LEU A 64 4.48 -0.39 -20.18
C LEU A 64 3.87 0.37 -18.99
N LEU A 65 4.32 1.61 -18.79
CA LEU A 65 3.74 2.48 -17.77
C LEU A 65 2.24 2.74 -18.06
N PHE A 66 1.38 2.43 -17.09
CA PHE A 66 -0.05 2.73 -17.11
C PHE A 66 -0.32 3.91 -16.16
N THR A 67 -0.59 5.10 -16.71
CA THR A 67 -0.80 6.30 -15.90
C THR A 67 -2.30 6.55 -15.68
N VAL A 68 -2.71 6.62 -14.41
CA VAL A 68 -4.02 7.15 -14.01
C VAL A 68 -3.82 8.55 -13.49
N GLN A 69 -4.27 9.53 -14.26
CA GLN A 69 -4.26 10.95 -13.90
C GLN A 69 -5.68 11.49 -13.89
N SER A 70 -5.93 12.51 -13.07
CA SER A 70 -7.17 13.29 -13.13
C SER A 70 -6.81 14.74 -13.46
N SER A 71 -7.33 15.23 -14.58
CA SER A 71 -7.12 16.60 -15.05
C SER A 71 -8.02 17.62 -14.36
N GLN A 72 -9.05 17.17 -13.64
CA GLN A 72 -10.03 18.04 -12.98
C GLN A 72 -9.96 17.90 -11.45
N PRO A 73 -9.71 18.99 -10.71
CA PRO A 73 -9.69 18.98 -9.24
C PRO A 73 -11.01 18.54 -8.60
N THR A 74 -12.13 18.67 -9.34
CA THR A 74 -13.49 18.48 -8.87
C THR A 74 -14.14 17.17 -9.33
N GLN A 75 -13.39 16.26 -9.97
CA GLN A 75 -13.93 14.99 -10.42
C GLN A 75 -13.58 13.87 -9.41
N PRO A 76 -14.53 13.46 -8.56
CA PRO A 76 -14.27 12.50 -7.48
C PRO A 76 -14.35 11.03 -7.94
N ILE A 77 -14.58 10.76 -9.23
CA ILE A 77 -14.84 9.40 -9.70
C ILE A 77 -13.50 8.67 -9.89
N PRO A 78 -13.27 7.54 -9.22
CA PRO A 78 -12.04 6.76 -9.40
C PRO A 78 -12.12 5.93 -10.68
N ARG A 79 -10.95 5.67 -11.30
CA ARG A 79 -10.82 4.63 -12.32
C ARG A 79 -10.87 3.26 -11.65
N LEU A 80 -11.84 2.42 -12.00
CA LEU A 80 -12.01 1.11 -11.40
C LEU A 80 -11.27 0.03 -12.21
N PHE A 81 -10.48 -0.79 -11.52
CA PHE A 81 -9.84 -1.99 -12.05
C PHE A 81 -10.33 -3.18 -11.23
N THR A 82 -11.00 -4.15 -11.87
CA THR A 82 -11.69 -5.21 -11.13
C THR A 82 -11.76 -6.53 -11.90
N ASN A 83 -12.05 -7.62 -11.19
CA ASN A 83 -12.21 -8.95 -11.77
C ASN A 83 -13.49 -9.07 -12.63
N TYR A 84 -13.54 -10.10 -13.47
CA TYR A 84 -14.74 -10.46 -14.20
C TYR A 84 -14.93 -11.99 -14.30
N PRO A 85 -16.16 -12.52 -14.16
CA PRO A 85 -17.34 -11.82 -13.64
C PRO A 85 -17.09 -11.35 -12.19
N GLN A 86 -17.71 -10.24 -11.79
CA GLN A 86 -17.56 -9.67 -10.45
C GLN A 86 -18.14 -10.61 -9.39
N ARG A 87 -17.33 -11.58 -8.95
CA ARG A 87 -17.64 -12.50 -7.87
C ARG A 87 -16.74 -12.13 -6.70
N ASN A 88 -17.35 -11.91 -5.54
CA ASN A 88 -16.68 -11.41 -4.32
C ASN A 88 -15.70 -12.40 -3.68
N SER A 89 -15.29 -13.46 -4.39
CA SER A 89 -14.45 -14.54 -3.87
C SER A 89 -13.35 -14.99 -4.83
N THR A 90 -13.21 -14.38 -6.01
CA THR A 90 -12.23 -14.82 -7.01
C THR A 90 -11.42 -13.64 -7.51
N GLN A 91 -10.11 -13.65 -7.32
CA GLN A 91 -9.24 -12.61 -7.87
C GLN A 91 -8.83 -12.92 -9.31
N SER A 92 -8.86 -11.91 -10.17
CA SER A 92 -8.19 -11.96 -11.48
C SER A 92 -6.74 -11.54 -11.34
N GLN A 93 -5.87 -11.89 -12.29
CA GLN A 93 -4.43 -11.65 -12.17
C GLN A 93 -3.92 -10.54 -13.11
N ILE A 94 -3.04 -9.69 -12.59
CA ILE A 94 -2.22 -8.79 -13.40
C ILE A 94 -0.76 -9.10 -13.10
N GLN A 95 0.00 -9.48 -14.13
CA GLN A 95 1.46 -9.63 -14.02
C GLN A 95 2.16 -8.40 -14.58
N ILE A 96 3.05 -7.82 -13.77
CA ILE A 96 3.94 -6.75 -14.18
C ILE A 96 5.20 -7.37 -14.80
N ASN A 97 5.46 -7.03 -16.06
CA ASN A 97 6.66 -7.41 -16.79
C ASN A 97 7.64 -6.22 -16.86
N ALA A 98 8.82 -6.43 -17.44
CA ALA A 98 9.81 -5.37 -17.61
C ALA A 98 9.23 -4.14 -18.32
N GLY A 99 9.31 -2.97 -17.67
CA GLY A 99 8.76 -1.71 -18.14
C GLY A 99 7.31 -1.41 -17.70
N GLY A 100 6.61 -2.40 -17.15
CA GLY A 100 5.27 -2.26 -16.62
C GLY A 100 5.26 -1.64 -15.22
N GLN A 101 4.32 -0.73 -14.98
CA GLN A 101 4.01 -0.18 -13.66
C GLN A 101 2.71 0.62 -13.74
N PHE A 102 1.91 0.67 -12.68
CA PHE A 102 0.86 1.68 -12.57
C PHE A 102 1.38 2.94 -11.88
N ARG A 103 1.23 4.09 -12.54
CA ARG A 103 1.49 5.40 -11.93
C ARG A 103 0.19 6.12 -11.63
N ILE A 104 -0.09 6.37 -10.36
CA ILE A 104 -1.36 6.93 -9.88
C ILE A 104 -1.12 8.35 -9.38
N THR A 105 -1.61 9.33 -10.14
CA THR A 105 -1.66 10.76 -9.75
C THR A 105 -3.09 11.28 -9.63
N GLY A 106 -4.05 10.59 -10.24
CA GLY A 106 -5.49 10.81 -10.12
C GLY A 106 -6.15 9.88 -9.10
N ASN A 107 -7.48 9.72 -9.21
CA ASN A 107 -8.24 8.83 -8.36
C ASN A 107 -8.37 7.44 -9.00
N ALA A 108 -8.14 6.39 -8.23
CA ALA A 108 -8.25 5.02 -8.72
C ALA A 108 -8.80 4.08 -7.64
N GLN A 109 -9.36 2.96 -8.08
CA GLN A 109 -9.82 1.88 -7.24
C GLN A 109 -9.40 0.54 -7.84
N PHE A 110 -8.78 -0.32 -7.03
CA PHE A 110 -8.42 -1.68 -7.41
C PHE A 110 -9.20 -2.66 -6.53
N GLN A 111 -9.91 -3.62 -7.14
CA GLN A 111 -10.73 -4.60 -6.43
C GLN A 111 -10.50 -6.01 -6.94
N TYR A 112 -10.30 -6.98 -6.05
CA TYR A 112 -10.19 -8.40 -6.38
C TYR A 112 -9.10 -8.72 -7.43
N ILE A 113 -7.90 -8.15 -7.28
CA ILE A 113 -6.77 -8.39 -8.18
C ILE A 113 -5.61 -9.06 -7.45
N ASN A 114 -5.07 -10.13 -8.04
CA ASN A 114 -3.76 -10.68 -7.72
C ASN A 114 -2.71 -9.98 -8.59
N PHE A 115 -1.92 -9.10 -7.99
CA PHE A 115 -0.74 -8.52 -8.60
C PHE A 115 0.46 -9.43 -8.40
N THR A 116 1.14 -9.71 -9.50
CA THR A 116 2.37 -10.50 -9.55
C THR A 116 3.42 -9.75 -10.35
N MET A 117 4.68 -10.11 -10.17
CA MET A 117 5.79 -9.52 -10.92
C MET A 117 6.60 -10.63 -11.57
N GLN A 118 7.05 -10.40 -12.80
CA GLN A 118 7.99 -11.29 -13.49
C GLN A 118 9.30 -11.36 -12.68
N GLU A 119 9.90 -12.55 -12.62
CA GLU A 119 11.20 -12.75 -11.96
C GLU A 119 12.27 -11.82 -12.57
N GLU A 120 13.18 -11.35 -11.72
CA GLU A 120 14.28 -10.42 -12.07
C GLU A 120 13.83 -9.01 -12.52
N VAL A 121 12.52 -8.75 -12.61
CA VAL A 121 12.00 -7.41 -12.86
C VAL A 121 11.89 -6.66 -11.54
N SER A 122 12.41 -5.44 -11.51
CA SER A 122 12.27 -4.51 -10.39
C SER A 122 12.03 -3.10 -10.89
N ASN A 123 11.18 -2.35 -10.19
CA ASN A 123 10.99 -0.92 -10.42
C ASN A 123 11.69 -0.09 -9.34
N THR A 124 11.92 1.20 -9.59
CA THR A 124 12.58 2.07 -8.59
C THR A 124 11.65 2.38 -7.41
N GLU A 125 10.42 2.80 -7.70
CA GLU A 125 9.43 3.25 -6.72
C GLU A 125 8.16 2.42 -6.88
N GLY A 126 7.94 1.43 -6.02
CA GLY A 126 6.78 0.55 -6.11
C GLY A 126 6.93 -0.50 -7.20
N GLY A 127 6.94 -1.78 -6.85
CA GLY A 127 7.03 -2.85 -7.87
C GLY A 127 5.83 -2.80 -8.83
N ILE A 128 4.65 -2.53 -8.28
CA ILE A 128 3.37 -2.54 -8.99
C ILE A 128 2.79 -1.13 -9.08
N LEU A 129 2.69 -0.43 -7.94
CA LEU A 129 2.01 0.86 -7.82
C LEU A 129 3.00 1.96 -7.38
N ASN A 130 3.13 3.00 -8.21
CA ASN A 130 3.78 4.26 -7.86
C ASN A 130 2.70 5.34 -7.67
N ILE A 131 2.46 5.75 -6.43
CA ILE A 131 1.40 6.68 -6.05
C ILE A 131 2.02 8.03 -5.72
N GLN A 132 1.66 9.04 -6.50
CA GLN A 132 2.15 10.42 -6.39
C GLN A 132 0.95 11.38 -6.43
N GLN A 133 0.26 11.50 -5.30
CA GLN A 133 -0.97 12.30 -5.19
C GLN A 133 -0.70 13.56 -4.36
N ASN A 134 -0.26 14.61 -5.06
CA ASN A 134 0.14 15.89 -4.44
C ASN A 134 -0.85 17.02 -4.83
N SER A 135 -2.14 16.69 -4.87
CA SER A 135 -3.20 17.63 -5.19
C SER A 135 -4.41 17.38 -4.29
N PRO A 136 -5.20 18.42 -3.98
CA PRO A 136 -6.38 18.26 -3.13
C PRO A 136 -7.38 17.24 -3.69
N TYR A 137 -8.13 16.61 -2.79
CA TYR A 137 -9.23 15.69 -3.11
C TYR A 137 -8.79 14.43 -3.88
N ARG A 138 -7.54 14.01 -3.70
CA ARG A 138 -7.03 12.77 -4.29
C ARG A 138 -7.24 11.59 -3.35
N PHE A 139 -7.66 10.47 -3.92
CA PHE A 139 -7.76 9.22 -3.18
C PHE A 139 -7.43 7.99 -4.02
N LEU A 140 -6.97 6.96 -3.34
CA LEU A 140 -6.78 5.62 -3.90
C LEU A 140 -7.36 4.60 -2.94
N ASP A 141 -8.14 3.66 -3.46
CA ASP A 141 -8.76 2.61 -2.68
C ASP A 141 -8.38 1.22 -3.24
N ILE A 142 -7.74 0.40 -2.42
CA ILE A 142 -7.29 -0.95 -2.78
C ILE A 142 -8.03 -1.94 -1.89
N GLN A 143 -8.81 -2.84 -2.49
CA GLN A 143 -9.69 -3.73 -1.74
C GLN A 143 -9.58 -5.18 -2.24
N PHE A 144 -9.47 -6.14 -1.32
CA PHE A 144 -9.49 -7.57 -1.65
C PHE A 144 -8.41 -8.00 -2.66
N CYS A 145 -7.30 -7.26 -2.71
CA CYS A 145 -6.19 -7.52 -3.62
C CYS A 145 -5.10 -8.35 -2.91
N ASN A 146 -4.23 -8.96 -3.70
CA ASN A 146 -3.01 -9.59 -3.20
C ASN A 146 -1.82 -9.12 -4.03
N PHE A 147 -0.70 -8.81 -3.36
CA PHE A 147 0.57 -8.46 -3.99
C PHE A 147 1.55 -9.58 -3.69
N ILE A 148 2.00 -10.28 -4.73
CA ILE A 148 2.72 -11.55 -4.57
C ILE A 148 4.05 -11.44 -5.30
N ARG A 149 5.16 -11.63 -4.56
CA ARG A 149 6.53 -11.61 -5.10
C ARG A 149 6.82 -10.33 -5.90
N CYS A 150 6.54 -9.18 -5.28
CA CYS A 150 6.78 -7.87 -5.88
C CYS A 150 8.14 -7.33 -5.44
N HIS A 151 8.88 -6.70 -6.36
CA HIS A 151 10.24 -6.24 -6.12
C HIS A 151 10.43 -4.78 -6.56
N ALA A 152 11.05 -3.97 -5.69
CA ALA A 152 11.42 -2.60 -6.02
C ALA A 152 12.60 -2.07 -5.19
N LEU A 153 13.15 -0.92 -5.58
CA LEU A 153 14.20 -0.23 -4.81
C LEU A 153 13.64 0.56 -3.61
N LYS A 154 12.33 0.85 -3.61
CA LYS A 154 11.57 1.42 -2.48
C LYS A 154 10.13 0.93 -2.55
N GLY A 155 9.61 0.33 -1.47
CA GLY A 155 8.25 -0.20 -1.45
C GLY A 155 8.10 -1.36 -2.44
N GLY A 156 8.51 -2.58 -2.06
CA GLY A 156 8.59 -3.71 -3.00
C GLY A 156 7.33 -3.94 -3.85
N ALA A 157 6.15 -3.64 -3.31
CA ALA A 157 4.90 -3.61 -4.08
C ALA A 157 4.41 -2.19 -4.36
N ILE A 158 4.37 -1.33 -3.34
CA ILE A 158 3.71 -0.02 -3.39
C ILE A 158 4.65 1.06 -2.87
N TYR A 159 4.82 2.11 -3.67
CA TYR A 159 5.40 3.37 -3.22
C TYR A 159 4.31 4.43 -3.11
N VAL A 160 4.26 5.12 -1.97
CA VAL A 160 3.29 6.17 -1.66
C VAL A 160 4.02 7.48 -1.39
N SER A 161 3.65 8.53 -2.12
CA SER A 161 3.99 9.92 -1.82
C SER A 161 2.71 10.73 -1.94
N ILE A 162 2.17 11.17 -0.80
CA ILE A 162 0.89 11.87 -0.74
C ILE A 162 0.98 13.15 0.07
N SER A 163 0.34 14.21 -0.44
CA SER A 163 0.24 15.51 0.21
C SER A 163 -1.13 16.16 -0.02
N THR A 164 -1.37 17.31 0.62
CA THR A 164 -2.58 18.14 0.45
C THR A 164 -3.89 17.43 0.78
N GLY A 165 -3.91 16.65 1.86
CA GLY A 165 -5.09 15.92 2.34
C GLY A 165 -5.48 14.70 1.49
N ALA A 166 -4.55 14.16 0.70
CA ALA A 166 -4.79 12.96 -0.09
C ALA A 166 -4.94 11.71 0.79
N ILE A 167 -5.72 10.73 0.32
CA ILE A 167 -6.09 9.55 1.13
C ILE A 167 -5.81 8.26 0.36
N VAL A 168 -4.95 7.41 0.90
CA VAL A 168 -4.75 6.05 0.40
C VAL A 168 -5.34 5.08 1.40
N THR A 169 -6.27 4.23 0.95
CA THR A 169 -6.91 3.20 1.78
C THR A 169 -6.61 1.82 1.21
N VAL A 170 -6.15 0.92 2.07
CA VAL A 170 -5.88 -0.49 1.73
C VAL A 170 -6.70 -1.38 2.66
N THR A 171 -7.58 -2.19 2.08
CA THR A 171 -8.56 -2.99 2.81
C THR A 171 -8.53 -4.46 2.39
N ASN A 172 -8.57 -5.38 3.36
CA ASN A 172 -8.64 -6.84 3.14
C ASN A 172 -7.61 -7.32 2.10
N THR A 173 -6.37 -6.85 2.22
CA THR A 173 -5.32 -7.05 1.20
C THR A 173 -4.13 -7.75 1.82
N THR A 174 -3.50 -8.63 1.05
CA THR A 174 -2.31 -9.37 1.50
C THR A 174 -1.10 -9.01 0.65
N PHE A 175 0.04 -8.79 1.30
CA PHE A 175 1.36 -8.68 0.67
C PHE A 175 2.15 -9.94 1.03
N VAL A 176 2.56 -10.71 0.05
CA VAL A 176 3.26 -11.99 0.22
C VAL A 176 4.59 -11.92 -0.50
N GLN A 177 5.68 -12.16 0.24
CA GLN A 177 7.03 -12.23 -0.31
C GLN A 177 7.42 -10.97 -1.12
N CYS A 178 6.96 -9.79 -0.69
CA CYS A 178 7.36 -8.53 -1.30
C CYS A 178 8.72 -8.10 -0.74
N GLU A 179 9.60 -7.62 -1.61
CA GLU A 179 10.98 -7.33 -1.25
C GLU A 179 11.44 -5.96 -1.77
N CYS A 180 12.08 -5.21 -0.88
CA CYS A 180 12.90 -4.10 -1.26
C CYS A 180 14.34 -4.58 -1.53
N VAL A 181 14.73 -4.66 -2.80
CA VAL A 181 15.91 -5.42 -3.25
C VAL A 181 17.24 -4.67 -3.12
N THR A 182 17.25 -3.48 -2.53
CA THR A 182 18.47 -2.68 -2.35
C THR A 182 18.94 -2.68 -0.90
N GLU A 183 20.26 -2.66 -0.71
CA GLU A 183 20.92 -2.63 0.60
C GLU A 183 20.62 -1.35 1.39
N SER A 184 20.12 -0.29 0.74
CA SER A 184 19.70 0.96 1.37
C SER A 184 18.17 1.16 1.33
N GLY A 185 17.42 0.06 1.18
CA GLY A 185 16.04 0.05 0.74
C GLY A 185 15.00 -0.01 1.85
N TYR A 186 13.92 0.74 1.69
CA TYR A 186 12.89 0.88 2.71
C TYR A 186 11.55 0.33 2.24
N GLY A 187 10.81 -0.33 3.14
CA GLY A 187 9.46 -0.83 2.87
C GLY A 187 9.47 -2.05 1.97
N GLY A 188 9.46 -3.26 2.53
CA GLY A 188 9.52 -4.47 1.71
C GLY A 188 8.24 -4.70 0.92
N ALA A 189 7.08 -4.35 1.48
CA ALA A 189 5.84 -4.23 0.71
C ALA A 189 5.51 -2.78 0.39
N ILE A 190 5.43 -1.91 1.41
CA ILE A 190 4.99 -0.53 1.26
C ILE A 190 6.05 0.43 1.78
N TYR A 191 6.40 1.41 0.96
CA TYR A 191 7.07 2.63 1.39
C TYR A 191 6.08 3.80 1.31
N ALA A 192 6.06 4.68 2.31
CA ALA A 192 5.17 5.83 2.31
C ALA A 192 5.81 7.12 2.84
N ASP A 193 5.67 8.22 2.09
CA ASP A 193 5.86 9.59 2.56
C ASP A 193 4.48 10.27 2.62
N ILE A 194 4.05 10.68 3.82
CA ILE A 194 2.70 11.17 4.10
C ILE A 194 2.79 12.57 4.70
N ILE A 195 2.28 13.57 3.97
CA ILE A 195 2.53 14.99 4.23
C ILE A 195 1.22 15.79 4.22
N ASP A 196 1.17 16.96 4.87
CA ASP A 196 0.11 17.98 4.73
C ASP A 196 -1.31 17.41 4.92
N ASP A 197 -1.63 16.90 6.11
CA ASP A 197 -2.92 16.30 6.50
C ASP A 197 -3.35 15.07 5.66
N SER A 198 -2.44 14.50 4.87
CA SER A 198 -2.70 13.28 4.11
C SER A 198 -2.77 12.05 5.00
N ARG A 199 -3.38 10.98 4.47
CA ARG A 199 -3.71 9.79 5.24
C ARG A 199 -3.38 8.50 4.52
N LEU A 200 -2.69 7.60 5.21
CA LEU A 200 -2.65 6.18 4.87
C LEU A 200 -3.53 5.41 5.86
N GLU A 201 -4.51 4.68 5.36
CA GLU A 201 -5.41 3.86 6.17
C GLU A 201 -5.29 2.38 5.78
N LEU A 202 -4.95 1.54 6.76
CA LEU A 202 -4.78 0.10 6.58
C LEU A 202 -5.86 -0.63 7.40
N TYR A 203 -6.69 -1.43 6.72
CA TYR A 203 -7.79 -2.18 7.33
C TYR A 203 -7.73 -3.66 6.95
N ASN A 204 -7.55 -4.54 7.94
CA ASN A 204 -7.42 -5.99 7.71
C ASN A 204 -6.31 -6.33 6.69
N VAL A 205 -5.11 -5.76 6.88
CA VAL A 205 -3.98 -5.95 5.96
C VAL A 205 -2.99 -6.94 6.53
N ILE A 206 -2.54 -7.88 5.71
CA ILE A 206 -1.53 -8.88 6.10
C ILE A 206 -0.27 -8.66 5.29
N PHE A 207 0.87 -8.55 5.98
CA PHE A 207 2.20 -8.59 5.42
C PHE A 207 2.84 -9.92 5.80
N ASP A 208 3.15 -10.76 4.83
CA ASP A 208 3.68 -12.11 5.01
C ASP A 208 5.02 -12.23 4.28
N THR A 209 6.07 -12.58 5.03
CA THR A 209 7.41 -12.85 4.51
C THR A 209 7.96 -11.69 3.69
N CYS A 210 7.65 -10.44 4.08
CA CYS A 210 8.13 -9.25 3.37
C CYS A 210 9.51 -8.81 3.91
N ILE A 211 10.39 -8.36 3.02
CA ILE A 211 11.82 -8.15 3.32
C ILE A 211 12.28 -6.76 2.87
N ALA A 212 13.01 -6.04 3.73
CA ALA A 212 13.68 -4.79 3.38
C ALA A 212 14.93 -4.54 4.22
N GLN A 213 15.63 -3.43 3.99
CA GLN A 213 16.64 -2.97 4.93
C GLN A 213 15.99 -2.48 6.23
N SER A 214 14.91 -1.70 6.12
CA SER A 214 14.06 -1.25 7.22
C SER A 214 12.59 -1.30 6.83
N GLY A 215 11.73 -1.76 7.75
CA GLY A 215 10.29 -1.92 7.51
C GLY A 215 9.97 -3.04 6.53
N GLY A 216 10.17 -4.30 6.92
CA GLY A 216 9.97 -5.47 6.05
C GLY A 216 8.58 -5.50 5.41
N GLY A 217 7.52 -5.19 6.17
CA GLY A 217 6.19 -4.94 5.61
C GLY A 217 6.00 -3.47 5.22
N LEU A 218 6.17 -2.57 6.18
CA LEU A 218 5.87 -1.14 6.03
C LEU A 218 7.01 -0.27 6.53
N TYR A 219 7.39 0.70 5.70
CA TYR A 219 8.17 1.86 6.12
C TYR A 219 7.38 3.13 5.82
N ALA A 220 7.25 4.06 6.78
CA ALA A 220 6.57 5.32 6.55
C ALA A 220 7.20 6.52 7.26
N ASN A 221 7.31 7.65 6.55
CA ASN A 221 7.67 8.96 7.09
C ASN A 221 6.47 9.90 7.13
N PHE A 222 6.43 10.76 8.15
CA PHE A 222 5.33 11.69 8.39
C PHE A 222 5.83 13.12 8.61
N SER A 223 5.23 14.07 7.89
CA SER A 223 5.34 15.51 8.14
C SER A 223 3.95 16.14 8.06
N GLU A 224 3.29 16.37 9.20
CA GLU A 224 1.86 16.73 9.28
C GLU A 224 0.92 15.67 8.67
N GLY A 225 1.40 14.44 8.50
CA GLY A 225 0.64 13.31 7.93
C GLY A 225 0.07 12.38 8.99
N ASN A 226 -0.86 11.50 8.58
CA ASN A 226 -1.51 10.56 9.48
C ASN A 226 -1.47 9.12 8.97
N LEU A 227 -1.27 8.18 9.91
CA LEU A 227 -1.41 6.74 9.67
C LEU A 227 -2.51 6.18 10.57
N THR A 228 -3.36 5.34 10.01
CA THR A 228 -4.38 4.63 10.77
C THR A 228 -4.37 3.14 10.47
N PHE A 229 -4.22 2.34 11.53
CA PHE A 229 -4.48 0.89 11.50
C PHE A 229 -5.85 0.59 12.11
N LYS A 230 -6.69 -0.14 11.37
CA LYS A 230 -8.02 -0.60 11.79
C LYS A 230 -8.14 -2.11 11.58
N GLY A 231 -9.11 -2.73 12.26
CA GLY A 231 -9.40 -4.16 12.09
C GLY A 231 -8.26 -5.05 12.56
N GLN A 232 -7.96 -6.12 11.83
CA GLN A 232 -6.91 -7.08 12.16
C GLN A 232 -5.75 -6.98 11.17
N CYS A 233 -4.73 -6.20 11.51
CA CYS A 233 -3.53 -6.10 10.67
C CYS A 233 -2.43 -7.03 11.20
N LYS A 234 -1.71 -7.71 10.30
CA LYS A 234 -0.71 -8.71 10.68
C LYS A 234 0.61 -8.52 9.94
N PHE A 235 1.71 -8.73 10.65
CA PHE A 235 3.05 -8.83 10.12
C PHE A 235 3.59 -10.20 10.51
N LEU A 236 3.71 -11.08 9.53
CA LEU A 236 4.08 -12.49 9.70
C LEU A 236 5.41 -12.71 8.99
N ASP A 237 6.37 -13.31 9.69
CA ASP A 237 7.64 -13.76 9.10
C ASP A 237 8.42 -12.66 8.33
N CYS A 238 8.13 -11.39 8.62
CA CYS A 238 8.77 -10.25 7.98
C CYS A 238 10.21 -10.08 8.49
N GLN A 239 11.12 -9.64 7.62
CA GLN A 239 12.54 -9.57 7.92
C GLN A 239 13.16 -8.23 7.54
N CYS A 240 14.15 -7.81 8.34
CA CYS A 240 14.98 -6.66 8.01
C CYS A 240 16.47 -6.91 8.18
N THR A 241 17.25 -6.35 7.26
CA THR A 241 18.71 -6.51 7.22
C THR A 241 19.50 -5.41 7.92
N SER A 242 18.91 -4.24 8.25
CA SER A 242 19.61 -3.20 9.05
C SER A 242 18.76 -2.44 10.10
N GLY A 243 17.48 -2.17 9.84
CA GLY A 243 16.57 -1.40 10.71
C GLY A 243 15.35 -2.18 11.21
N GLY A 244 14.37 -1.49 11.81
CA GLY A 244 13.18 -2.11 12.45
C GLY A 244 12.44 -3.12 11.57
N VAL A 245 11.97 -4.23 12.15
CA VAL A 245 11.80 -5.51 11.45
C VAL A 245 10.57 -5.61 10.55
N GLY A 246 9.37 -5.36 11.07
CA GLY A 246 8.13 -5.50 10.31
C GLY A 246 7.58 -4.15 9.88
N CYS A 247 7.59 -3.20 10.81
CA CYS A 247 7.03 -1.87 10.62
C CYS A 247 7.99 -0.82 11.19
N TYR A 248 8.33 0.19 10.37
CA TYR A 248 9.16 1.31 10.77
C TYR A 248 8.44 2.62 10.46
N LEU A 249 8.15 3.41 11.49
CA LEU A 249 7.42 4.66 11.40
C LEU A 249 8.30 5.80 11.92
N GLU A 250 8.49 6.85 11.11
CA GLU A 250 9.27 8.02 11.49
C GLU A 250 8.45 9.31 11.37
N ILE A 251 8.20 9.95 12.50
CA ILE A 251 7.58 11.27 12.57
C ILE A 251 8.70 12.32 12.52
N LEU A 252 8.75 13.06 11.41
CA LEU A 252 9.80 14.04 11.12
C LEU A 252 9.42 15.44 11.62
N GLU A 253 8.15 15.83 11.44
CA GLU A 253 7.65 17.17 11.76
C GLU A 253 6.40 17.14 12.65
N PHE A 254 5.93 18.33 13.05
CA PHE A 254 4.86 18.52 14.03
C PHE A 254 3.51 17.97 13.52
N SER A 255 2.56 17.78 14.45
CA SER A 255 1.14 17.53 14.16
C SER A 255 0.83 16.20 13.44
N CYS A 256 1.70 15.20 13.54
CA CYS A 256 1.42 13.87 12.98
C CYS A 256 0.58 13.03 13.96
N ASN A 257 -0.40 12.27 13.45
CA ASN A 257 -1.17 11.33 14.25
C ASN A 257 -1.00 9.89 13.74
N ILE A 258 -0.48 9.03 14.61
CA ILE A 258 -0.46 7.58 14.39
C ILE A 258 -1.53 6.99 15.29
N THR A 259 -2.64 6.55 14.69
CA THR A 259 -3.73 5.92 15.43
C THR A 259 -3.84 4.44 15.11
N ILE A 260 -3.69 3.60 16.13
CA ILE A 260 -3.92 2.16 16.06
C ILE A 260 -5.20 1.86 16.83
N ILE A 261 -6.31 1.72 16.09
CA ILE A 261 -7.64 1.46 16.65
C ILE A 261 -7.93 -0.05 16.67
N GLY A 262 -7.40 -0.77 15.67
CA GLY A 262 -7.54 -2.21 15.53
C GLY A 262 -6.55 -3.02 16.37
N GLU A 263 -6.54 -4.32 16.12
CA GLU A 263 -5.56 -5.28 16.62
C GLU A 263 -4.43 -5.39 15.61
N ILE A 264 -3.19 -5.10 16.03
CA ILE A 264 -1.99 -5.38 15.24
C ILE A 264 -1.25 -6.58 15.83
N GLU A 265 -0.98 -7.59 15.02
CA GLU A 265 -0.19 -8.77 15.39
C GLU A 265 1.14 -8.78 14.63
N PHE A 266 2.24 -8.91 15.36
CA PHE A 266 3.55 -9.25 14.82
C PHE A 266 3.91 -10.66 15.27
N GLU A 267 4.21 -11.53 14.32
CA GLU A 267 4.60 -12.91 14.59
C GLU A 267 5.85 -13.28 13.79
N ARG A 268 6.84 -13.87 14.47
CA ARG A 268 8.11 -14.33 13.86
C ARG A 268 8.79 -13.26 13.00
N CYS A 269 8.64 -11.99 13.37
CA CYS A 269 9.37 -10.92 12.72
C CYS A 269 10.82 -10.94 13.24
N ILE A 270 11.79 -11.19 12.36
CA ILE A 270 13.21 -11.35 12.70
C ILE A 270 14.07 -10.29 12.02
N SER A 271 14.87 -9.55 12.80
CA SER A 271 15.93 -8.72 12.23
C SER A 271 17.31 -9.28 12.50
N THR A 272 18.19 -9.23 11.49
CA THR A 272 19.58 -9.70 11.59
C THR A 272 20.53 -8.66 12.18
N VAL A 273 20.15 -7.37 12.18
CA VAL A 273 20.96 -6.24 12.70
C VAL A 273 20.10 -5.17 13.39
N GLY A 274 18.80 -5.09 13.10
CA GLY A 274 17.88 -4.05 13.54
C GLY A 274 17.35 -4.20 14.98
N SER A 275 16.42 -3.32 15.35
CA SER A 275 15.99 -3.14 16.74
C SER A 275 14.81 -4.01 17.15
N SER A 276 13.64 -3.83 16.53
CA SER A 276 12.35 -4.36 17.03
C SER A 276 11.34 -4.64 15.94
N ALA A 277 10.37 -5.55 16.19
CA ALA A 277 9.32 -5.90 15.24
C ALA A 277 8.55 -4.67 14.75
N MET A 278 8.28 -3.74 15.65
CA MET A 278 7.79 -2.41 15.35
C MET A 278 8.71 -1.35 15.94
N VAL A 279 9.00 -0.33 15.12
CA VAL A 279 9.76 0.85 15.52
C VAL A 279 8.92 2.09 15.25
N ILE A 280 8.77 2.94 16.27
CA ILE A 280 8.22 4.28 16.12
C ILE A 280 9.26 5.28 16.60
N TYR A 281 9.70 6.14 15.70
CA TYR A 281 10.67 7.18 15.99
C TYR A 281 10.03 8.55 15.77
N SER A 282 9.77 9.27 16.85
CA SER A 282 9.21 10.61 16.80
C SER A 282 10.27 11.65 17.14
N ARG A 283 10.63 12.47 16.14
CA ARG A 283 11.58 13.58 16.28
C ARG A 283 10.91 14.88 16.73
N SER A 284 9.58 14.92 16.74
CA SER A 284 8.79 16.15 16.92
C SER A 284 7.54 15.92 17.76
N THR A 285 6.63 16.89 17.82
CA THR A 285 5.31 16.68 18.45
C THR A 285 4.46 15.78 17.57
N GLY A 286 4.00 14.68 18.15
CA GLY A 286 3.11 13.72 17.49
C GLY A 286 2.21 13.08 18.53
N TYR A 287 1.04 12.64 18.09
CA TYR A 287 0.12 11.87 18.91
C TYR A 287 0.15 10.41 18.45
N ILE A 288 0.61 9.52 19.33
CA ILE A 288 0.68 8.09 19.08
C ILE A 288 -0.35 7.42 19.97
N HIS A 289 -1.43 6.93 19.38
CA HIS A 289 -2.47 6.20 20.09
C HIS A 289 -2.43 4.72 19.75
N ILE A 290 -2.28 3.88 20.77
CA ILE A 290 -2.23 2.44 20.65
C ILE A 290 -3.38 1.83 21.44
N ASN A 291 -4.33 1.20 20.75
CA ASN A 291 -5.36 0.40 21.38
C ASN A 291 -4.84 -1.00 21.72
N GLN A 292 -4.68 -1.89 20.74
CA GLN A 292 -4.28 -3.28 21.00
C GLN A 292 -3.17 -3.76 20.06
N MET A 293 -2.13 -4.36 20.65
CA MET A 293 -1.04 -4.96 19.88
C MET A 293 -0.55 -6.25 20.51
N SER A 294 -0.06 -7.16 19.68
CA SER A 294 0.59 -8.39 20.12
C SER A 294 1.86 -8.69 19.34
N PHE A 295 2.86 -9.19 20.05
CA PHE A 295 4.15 -9.60 19.51
C PHE A 295 4.42 -11.03 19.97
N ARG A 296 4.67 -11.94 19.04
CA ARG A 296 4.94 -13.36 19.30
C ARG A 296 6.19 -13.81 18.54
N ASP A 297 7.12 -14.43 19.24
CA ASP A 297 8.33 -15.03 18.65
C ASP A 297 9.18 -14.04 17.82
N CYS A 298 9.13 -12.75 18.15
CA CYS A 298 9.89 -11.72 17.42
C CYS A 298 11.32 -11.58 17.96
N VAL A 299 12.27 -11.33 17.06
CA VAL A 299 13.69 -11.20 17.41
C VAL A 299 14.27 -9.89 16.87
N GLY A 300 14.86 -9.11 17.78
CA GLY A 300 15.52 -7.84 17.48
C GLY A 300 16.98 -7.84 17.92
N VAL A 301 17.94 -7.81 17.01
CA VAL A 301 19.36 -8.02 17.36
C VAL A 301 19.93 -6.91 18.26
N ASN A 302 19.62 -5.65 17.98
CA ASN A 302 20.15 -4.47 18.67
C ASN A 302 19.11 -3.65 19.45
N GLY A 303 17.90 -4.19 19.66
CA GLY A 303 16.81 -3.51 20.37
C GLY A 303 15.90 -4.49 21.12
N ALA A 304 14.66 -4.09 21.38
CA ALA A 304 13.65 -4.99 21.94
C ALA A 304 13.13 -5.95 20.88
N GLY A 305 12.85 -7.22 21.18
CA GLY A 305 12.29 -8.15 20.20
C GLY A 305 10.92 -7.71 19.64
N GLY A 306 10.10 -7.03 20.45
CA GLY A 306 8.73 -6.63 20.06
C GLY A 306 8.63 -5.18 19.57
N LEU A 307 8.64 -4.22 20.49
CA LEU A 307 8.29 -2.84 20.20
C LEU A 307 9.35 -1.88 20.74
N TYR A 308 9.76 -0.92 19.91
CA TYR A 308 10.62 0.19 20.30
C TYR A 308 9.91 1.51 19.99
N ILE A 309 9.77 2.39 20.98
CA ILE A 309 9.23 3.73 20.78
C ILE A 309 10.22 4.77 21.33
N ASN A 310 10.72 5.62 20.44
CA ASN A 310 11.46 6.81 20.82
C ASN A 310 10.59 8.04 20.55
N ALA A 311 10.19 8.74 21.61
CA ALA A 311 9.42 9.97 21.52
C ALA A 311 10.26 11.15 22.05
N MET A 312 10.55 12.10 21.16
CA MET A 312 11.24 13.35 21.48
C MET A 312 10.25 14.52 21.57
N LEU A 313 10.71 15.63 22.17
CA LEU A 313 9.93 16.87 22.34
C LEU A 313 8.60 16.61 23.07
N ASP A 314 7.53 17.33 22.73
CA ASP A 314 6.19 17.20 23.33
C ASP A 314 5.35 16.10 22.65
N SER A 315 5.97 15.01 22.22
CA SER A 315 5.24 13.83 21.73
C SER A 315 4.40 13.20 22.85
N GLU A 316 3.14 12.88 22.55
CA GLU A 316 2.26 12.16 23.46
C GLU A 316 2.04 10.73 22.97
N ILE A 317 2.33 9.76 23.84
CA ILE A 317 2.02 8.36 23.60
C ILE A 317 0.92 7.94 24.55
N THR A 318 -0.22 7.50 24.01
CA THR A 318 -1.31 6.91 24.78
C THR A 318 -1.47 5.44 24.41
N ILE A 319 -1.32 4.55 25.39
CA ILE A 319 -1.69 3.13 25.25
C ILE A 319 -2.96 2.90 26.06
N THR A 320 -4.08 2.63 25.40
CA THR A 320 -5.40 2.51 26.05
C THR A 320 -5.87 1.07 26.22
N GLY A 321 -5.41 0.15 25.38
CA GLY A 321 -5.74 -1.26 25.49
C GLY A 321 -4.51 -2.13 25.80
N LYS A 322 -4.59 -3.41 25.42
CA LYS A 322 -3.59 -4.41 25.81
C LYS A 322 -2.45 -4.48 24.79
N VAL A 323 -1.23 -4.37 25.27
CA VAL A 323 -0.01 -4.76 24.53
C VAL A 323 0.50 -6.08 25.11
N SER A 324 0.54 -7.14 24.29
CA SER A 324 1.00 -8.47 24.69
C SER A 324 2.32 -8.78 24.01
N ILE A 325 3.33 -9.21 24.78
CA ILE A 325 4.66 -9.53 24.24
C ILE A 325 5.04 -10.91 24.74
N ASN A 326 5.17 -11.87 23.82
CA ASN A 326 5.39 -13.27 24.13
C ASN A 326 6.60 -13.80 23.36
N ASN A 327 7.53 -14.43 24.09
CA ASN A 327 8.73 -15.05 23.52
C ASN A 327 9.53 -14.13 22.58
N CYS A 328 9.53 -12.83 22.85
CA CYS A 328 10.30 -11.86 22.08
C CYS A 328 11.67 -11.66 22.74
N THR A 329 12.73 -11.72 21.94
CA THR A 329 14.11 -11.70 22.44
C THR A 329 14.94 -10.66 21.72
N ASN A 330 15.97 -10.16 22.42
CA ASN A 330 17.04 -9.45 21.74
C ASN A 330 18.12 -10.43 21.24
N GLY A 331 18.96 -10.01 20.29
CA GLY A 331 20.03 -10.84 19.71
C GLY A 331 21.09 -11.34 20.69
N TRP A 332 21.08 -10.80 21.91
CA TRP A 332 21.98 -11.17 23.01
C TRP A 332 21.32 -12.14 24.00
N GLY A 333 20.13 -12.67 23.69
CA GLY A 333 19.40 -13.62 24.53
C GLY A 333 18.85 -13.01 25.83
N SER A 334 18.88 -11.69 25.97
CA SER A 334 18.35 -10.98 27.13
C SER A 334 16.91 -10.56 26.81
N GLY A 335 15.94 -11.06 27.59
CA GLY A 335 14.52 -10.78 27.36
C GLY A 335 14.22 -9.28 27.40
N GLY A 336 13.90 -8.70 26.25
CA GLY A 336 13.50 -7.31 26.11
C GLY A 336 12.40 -7.25 25.07
N GLY A 337 11.15 -7.24 25.50
CA GLY A 337 10.00 -7.20 24.59
C GLY A 337 9.62 -5.79 24.15
N PHE A 338 9.91 -4.81 25.01
CA PHE A 338 9.55 -3.41 24.84
C PHE A 338 10.73 -2.52 25.28
N GLN A 339 11.01 -1.45 24.53
CA GLN A 339 12.02 -0.45 24.88
C GLN A 339 11.53 0.97 24.59
#